data_AF-R4JND8-F1
#
_entry.id   AF-R4JND8-F1
#
_cell.length_a   1.000
_cell.length_b   1.000
_cell.length_c   1.000
_cell.angle_alpha   90.00
_cell.angle_beta   90.00
_cell.angle_gamma   90.00
#
_symmetry.space_group_name_H-M   'P 1'
#
loop_
_entity.id
_entity.type
_entity.pdbx_description
1 polymer ?
#
loop_
_entity_poly.entity_id
_entity_poly.type
_entity_poly.pdbx_seq_one_letter_code
_entity_poly.pdbx_strand_id
1 'polypeptide(L)' 'SVRTVSGIRGQIKKAVKAGQGKEGKEWREGSIRCTFEDKILMSDIVFLRAWTKVDIPKFFNPVTTLLQSR' A
#
# COMPACT_ATOMS: atom_id res chain seq x y z
N SER A 1 2.99 -10.27 -3.19
CA SER A 1 3.18 -10.88 -1.86
C SER A 1 3.30 -9.77 -0.82
N VAL A 2 2.99 -10.06 0.44
CA VAL A 2 3.17 -9.10 1.56
C VAL A 2 4.41 -9.48 2.36
N ARG A 3 4.98 -8.53 3.10
CA ARG A 3 6.15 -8.76 3.95
C ARG A 3 6.10 -7.90 5.20
N THR A 4 6.50 -8.46 6.35
CA THR A 4 6.65 -7.68 7.59
C THR A 4 7.93 -6.86 7.60
N VAL A 5 8.02 -5.85 8.46
CA VAL A 5 9.27 -5.09 8.71
C VAL A 5 10.43 -5.99 9.16
N SER A 6 10.10 -7.05 9.89
CA SER A 6 11.04 -8.09 10.35
C SER A 6 11.45 -9.09 9.24
N GLY A 7 10.98 -8.89 8.00
CA GLY A 7 11.39 -9.67 6.83
C GLY A 7 10.56 -10.93 6.54
N ILE A 8 9.58 -11.26 7.38
CA ILE A 8 8.74 -12.46 7.22
C ILE A 8 7.84 -12.29 6.00
N ARG A 9 7.90 -13.24 5.07
CA ARG A 9 7.09 -13.22 3.84
C ARG A 9 5.69 -13.76 4.12
N GLY A 10 4.71 -13.22 3.40
CA GLY A 10 3.33 -13.69 3.48
C GLY A 10 2.53 -13.50 2.20
N GLN A 11 1.33 -14.07 2.21
CA GLN A 11 0.38 -14.05 1.10
C GLN A 11 -1.02 -13.69 1.61
N ILE A 12 -1.70 -12.78 0.90
CA ILE A 12 -3.11 -12.47 1.14
C ILE A 12 -3.97 -13.63 0.61
N LYS A 13 -4.95 -14.07 1.40
CA LYS A 13 -5.83 -15.20 1.04
C LYS A 13 -7.28 -14.79 0.76
N LYS A 14 -7.91 -14.05 1.67
CA LYS A 14 -9.32 -13.63 1.51
C LYS A 14 -9.61 -12.31 2.22
N ALA A 15 -10.54 -11.54 1.67
CA ALA A 15 -11.18 -10.47 2.40
C ALA A 15 -12.07 -11.04 3.51
N VAL A 16 -12.19 -10.31 4.62
CA VAL A 16 -13.07 -10.66 5.74
C VAL A 16 -14.26 -9.70 5.74
N LYS A 17 -15.47 -10.20 6.00
CA LYS A 17 -16.66 -9.33 6.06
C LYS A 17 -16.68 -8.59 7.39
N ALA A 18 -17.08 -7.33 7.36
CA ALA A 18 -17.27 -6.52 8.56
C ALA A 18 -18.33 -7.15 9.49
N GLY A 19 -18.16 -7.00 10.80
CA GLY A 19 -19.10 -7.54 11.81
C GLY A 19 -19.01 -9.05 12.02
N GLN A 20 -18.18 -9.76 11.25
CA GLN A 20 -17.81 -11.14 11.58
C GLN A 20 -16.76 -11.10 12.71
N GLY A 21 -16.86 -11.98 13.69
CA GLY A 21 -15.95 -12.01 14.83
C GLY A 21 -16.61 -12.59 16.07
N LYS A 22 -15.83 -12.79 17.13
CA LYS A 22 -16.40 -13.02 18.48
C LYS A 22 -16.56 -11.66 19.15
N GLU A 23 -17.48 -11.55 20.11
CA GLU A 23 -17.70 -10.33 20.90
C GLU A 23 -16.39 -9.67 21.33
N GLY A 24 -16.27 -8.36 21.08
CA GLY A 24 -15.05 -7.57 21.36
C GLY A 24 -13.89 -7.74 20.37
N LYS A 25 -14.02 -8.62 19.37
CA LYS A 25 -13.07 -8.81 18.26
C LYS A 25 -13.81 -8.91 16.92
N GLU A 26 -14.65 -7.92 16.65
CA GLU A 26 -15.27 -7.77 15.34
C GLU A 26 -14.24 -7.28 14.31
N TRP A 27 -14.30 -7.87 13.11
CA TRP A 27 -13.50 -7.42 12.00
C TRP A 27 -14.07 -6.11 11.44
N ARG A 28 -13.18 -5.15 11.18
CA ARG A 28 -13.51 -3.88 10.56
C ARG A 28 -13.53 -4.00 9.04
N GLU A 29 -14.22 -3.09 8.38
CA GLU A 29 -14.13 -2.96 6.92
C GLU A 29 -12.67 -2.78 6.46
N GLY A 30 -12.30 -3.43 5.36
CA GLY A 30 -10.91 -3.49 4.87
C GLY A 30 -10.03 -4.55 5.54
N SER A 31 -10.55 -5.32 6.50
CA SER A 31 -9.81 -6.43 7.11
C SER A 31 -9.59 -7.59 6.13
N ILE A 32 -8.39 -8.19 6.18
CA ILE A 32 -7.99 -9.30 5.31
C ILE A 32 -7.36 -10.44 6.11
N ARG A 33 -7.47 -11.66 5.60
CA ARG A 33 -6.72 -12.83 6.09
C ARG A 33 -5.46 -13.04 5.27
N CYS A 34 -4.33 -13.10 5.94
CA CYS A 34 -3.03 -13.44 5.36
C CYS A 34 -2.45 -14.71 5.99
N THR A 35 -1.55 -15.37 5.27
CA THR A 35 -0.68 -16.45 5.78
C THR A 35 0.77 -16.01 5.70
N PHE A 36 1.57 -16.33 6.72
CA PHE A 36 2.99 -15.96 6.80
C PHE A 36 3.84 -17.22 6.98
N GLU A 37 5.13 -17.13 6.60
CA GLU A 37 6.10 -18.22 6.74
C GLU A 37 6.41 -18.55 8.20
N ASP A 38 6.35 -17.55 9.08
CA ASP A 38 6.54 -17.68 10.53
C ASP A 38 5.51 -16.81 11.28
N LYS A 39 5.43 -16.98 12.60
CA LYS A 39 4.51 -16.25 13.48
C LYS A 39 4.95 -14.79 13.61
N ILE A 40 4.06 -13.90 13.16
CA ILE A 40 4.24 -12.44 13.32
C ILE A 40 3.84 -11.99 14.73
N LEU A 41 4.36 -10.84 15.16
CA LEU A 41 3.99 -10.19 16.41
C LEU A 41 2.95 -9.10 16.17
N MET A 42 2.18 -8.73 17.21
CA MET A 42 1.20 -7.63 17.11
C MET A 42 1.86 -6.25 16.94
N SER A 43 3.16 -6.14 17.22
CA SER A 43 3.96 -4.94 17.00
C SER A 43 4.49 -4.84 15.56
N ASP A 44 4.40 -5.90 14.74
CA ASP A 44 4.88 -5.87 13.36
C ASP A 44 3.97 -5.02 12.47
N ILE A 45 4.60 -4.36 11.49
CA ILE A 45 3.92 -3.67 10.40
C ILE A 45 4.08 -4.48 9.12
N VAL A 46 2.97 -4.74 8.43
CA VAL A 46 2.92 -5.53 7.19
C VAL A 46 2.82 -4.59 5.98
N PHE A 47 3.77 -4.71 5.05
CA PHE A 47 3.80 -3.92 3.81
C PHE A 47 3.40 -4.76 2.59
N LEU A 48 2.63 -4.14 1.69
CA LEU A 48 2.46 -4.58 0.31
C LEU A 48 3.27 -3.65 -0.59
N ARG A 49 4.32 -4.18 -1.23
CA ARG A 49 5.07 -3.41 -2.24
C ARG A 49 4.37 -3.57 -3.58
N ALA A 50 3.90 -2.46 -4.14
CA ALA A 50 3.29 -2.37 -5.45
C ALA A 50 3.96 -1.27 -6.27
N TRP A 51 3.77 -1.31 -7.59
CA TRP A 51 4.22 -0.29 -8.51
C TRP A 51 3.01 0.45 -9.05
N THR A 52 3.06 1.78 -9.04
CA THR A 52 2.05 2.62 -9.69
C THR A 52 2.68 3.33 -10.87
N LYS A 53 1.88 3.57 -11.90
CA LYS A 53 2.28 4.43 -13.01
C LYS A 53 2.22 5.88 -12.53
N VAL A 54 3.20 6.67 -12.95
CA VAL A 54 3.23 8.11 -12.73
C VAL A 54 3.30 8.76 -14.10
N ASP A 55 2.28 9.54 -14.42
CA ASP A 55 2.24 10.27 -15.68
C ASP A 55 3.19 11.48 -15.61
N ILE A 56 4.02 11.62 -16.64
CA ILE A 56 4.98 12.71 -16.73
C ILE A 56 4.25 13.92 -17.31
N PRO A 57 4.24 15.08 -16.64
CA PRO A 57 3.64 16.27 -17.20
C PRO A 57 4.40 16.66 -18.46
N LYS A 58 3.68 16.81 -19.57
CA LYS A 58 4.24 17.32 -20.83
C LYS A 58 4.43 18.83 -20.68
N PHE A 59 5.55 19.23 -20.09
CA PHE A 59 5.90 20.61 -19.87
C PHE A 59 7.06 21.01 -20.79
N PHE A 60 6.87 22.11 -21.52
CA PHE A 60 7.91 22.74 -22.32
C PHE A 60 7.75 24.25 -22.19
N ASN A 61 8.79 24.92 -21.69
CA ASN A 61 8.83 26.37 -21.57
C ASN A 61 10.01 26.93 -22.37
N PRO A 62 9.77 27.47 -23.58
CA PRO A 62 10.82 28.11 -24.35
C PRO A 62 11.23 29.44 -23.70
N VAL A 63 12.53 29.69 -23.57
CA VAL A 63 13.04 30.97 -23.05
C VAL A 63 12.94 32.02 -24.16
N THR A 64 12.02 32.97 -24.01
CA THR A 64 11.71 34.02 -25.01
C THR A 64 12.25 35.39 -24.63
N THR A 65 13.22 35.48 -23.71
CA THR A 65 13.74 36.75 -23.18
C THR A 65 14.19 37.74 -24.26
N LEU A 66 14.79 37.26 -25.35
CA LEU A 66 15.21 38.10 -26.48
C LEU A 66 14.07 38.46 -27.46
N LEU A 67 12.91 37.82 -27.33
CA LEU A 67 11.69 38.09 -28.10
C LEU A 67 10.69 38.99 -27.35
N GLN A 68 10.99 39.35 -26.10
CA GLN A 68 10.18 40.27 -25.31
C GLN A 68 10.40 41.71 -25.83
N SER A 69 9.32 42.48 -26.00
CA SER A 69 9.47 43.91 -26.35
C SER A 69 10.15 44.64 -25.21
N ARG A 70 10.95 45.66 -25.55
CA ARG A 70 11.44 46.62 -24.57
C ARG A 70 10.30 47.47 -24.01
#